data_AF-A0A8X6RTG2-F1
#
_entry.id   AF-A0A8X6RTG2-F1
#
_cell.length_a   1.000
_cell.length_b   1.000
_cell.length_c   1.000
_cell.angle_alpha   90.00
_cell.angle_beta   90.00
_cell.angle_gamma   90.00
#
_symmetry.space_group_name_H-M   'P 1'
#
loop_
_entity.id
_entity.type
_entity.pdbx_description
1 polymer ?
#
loop_
_entity_poly.entity_id
_entity_poly.type
_entity_poly.pdbx_seq_one_letter_code
_entity_poly.pdbx_strand_id
1 'polypeptide(L)'
;MKTAGWSTRRVAGQVDRLECAVRNCCEQWTREGTHARKTGSGAIRKTTRREDRRIVRQALVDPTVTRSTIRADVGVAIVPQTISTHLAEANLKSKRPFRALPLTSATASTVVPSQINVECHRLAKGCV
;
A
#
# COMPACT_ATOMS: atom_id res chain seq x y z
N MET A 1 -38.39 9.46 2.60
CA MET A 1 -38.83 8.38 1.69
C MET A 1 -40.29 8.03 1.98
N LYS A 2 -41.25 8.71 1.34
CA LYS A 2 -42.70 8.44 1.47
C LYS A 2 -43.35 8.05 0.13
N THR A 3 -42.57 8.02 -0.95
CA THR A 3 -43.07 7.92 -2.33
C THR A 3 -43.64 6.55 -2.69
N ALA A 4 -43.23 5.47 -2.01
CA ALA A 4 -43.73 4.12 -2.28
C ALA A 4 -44.70 3.59 -1.19
N GLY A 5 -44.90 4.32 -0.08
CA GLY A 5 -45.76 3.87 1.02
C GLY A 5 -45.27 2.63 1.79
N TRP A 6 -44.01 2.21 1.60
CA TRP A 6 -43.46 1.02 2.26
C TRP A 6 -42.92 1.35 3.65
N SER A 7 -43.14 0.45 4.61
CA SER A 7 -42.51 0.55 5.94
C SER A 7 -41.03 0.19 5.87
N THR A 8 -40.22 0.79 6.74
CA THR A 8 -38.77 0.49 6.88
C THR A 8 -38.53 -0.99 7.17
N ARG A 9 -39.36 -1.60 8.02
CA ARG A 9 -39.32 -3.04 8.32
C ARG A 9 -39.52 -3.92 7.08
N ARG A 10 -40.49 -3.57 6.22
CA ARG A 10 -40.74 -4.34 4.98
C ARG A 10 -39.57 -4.25 4.02
N VAL A 11 -39.00 -3.05 3.86
CA VAL A 11 -37.79 -2.85 3.04
C VAL A 11 -36.64 -3.66 3.60
N ALA A 12 -36.41 -3.61 4.91
CA ALA A 12 -35.36 -4.34 5.61
C ALA A 12 -35.44 -5.85 5.40
N GLY A 13 -36.65 -6.43 5.47
CA GLY A 13 -36.89 -7.84 5.16
C GLY A 13 -36.62 -8.18 3.69
N GLN A 14 -36.93 -7.27 2.76
CA GLN A 14 -36.69 -7.50 1.33
C GLN A 14 -35.21 -7.44 0.95
N VAL A 15 -34.42 -6.59 1.63
CA VAL A 15 -32.98 -6.43 1.34
C VAL A 15 -32.07 -7.27 2.23
N ASP A 16 -32.64 -8.09 3.12
CA ASP A 16 -31.94 -8.85 4.16
C ASP A 16 -30.94 -7.98 4.95
N ARG A 17 -31.44 -6.84 5.47
CA ARG A 17 -30.66 -5.90 6.29
C ARG A 17 -31.41 -5.54 7.55
N LEU A 18 -30.68 -5.03 8.53
CA LEU A 18 -31.26 -4.47 9.73
C LEU A 18 -32.09 -3.23 9.41
N GLU A 19 -33.23 -3.09 10.09
CA GLU A 19 -34.13 -1.94 9.92
C GLU A 19 -33.42 -0.60 10.19
N CYS A 20 -32.51 -0.56 11.17
CA CYS A 20 -31.70 0.62 11.46
C CYS A 20 -30.74 1.00 10.33
N ALA A 21 -30.22 0.02 9.57
CA ALA A 21 -29.35 0.29 8.43
C ALA A 21 -30.14 0.91 7.26
N VAL A 22 -31.35 0.41 7.01
CA VAL A 22 -32.28 0.98 6.03
C VAL A 22 -32.66 2.41 6.42
N ARG A 23 -32.98 2.65 7.69
CA ARG A 23 -33.30 3.99 8.20
C ARG A 23 -32.14 4.95 8.02
N ASN A 24 -30.94 4.59 8.46
CA ASN A 24 -29.74 5.43 8.34
C ASN A 24 -29.42 5.75 6.87
N CYS A 25 -29.57 4.77 5.97
CA CYS A 25 -29.39 4.98 4.53
C CYS A 25 -30.42 5.95 3.96
N CYS A 26 -31.69 5.82 4.34
CA CYS A 26 -32.75 6.75 3.92
C CYS A 26 -32.51 8.18 4.42
N GLU A 27 -32.06 8.32 5.68
CA GLU A 27 -31.71 9.61 6.27
C GLU A 27 -30.50 10.23 5.55
N GLN A 28 -29.47 9.45 5.28
CA GLN A 28 -28.30 9.91 4.53
C GLN A 28 -28.71 10.38 3.13
N TRP A 29 -29.51 9.59 2.41
CA TRP A 29 -30.04 9.98 1.10
C TRP A 29 -30.84 11.28 1.16
N THR A 30 -31.70 11.44 2.17
CA THR A 30 -32.53 12.65 2.32
C THR A 30 -31.68 13.89 2.63
N ARG A 31 -30.59 13.73 3.38
CA ARG A 31 -29.69 14.84 3.76
C ARG A 31 -28.70 15.20 2.66
N GLU A 32 -28.12 14.22 2.00
CA GLU A 32 -26.93 14.39 1.13
C GLU A 32 -27.27 14.16 -0.35
N GLY A 33 -28.45 13.65 -0.67
CA GLY A 33 -28.84 13.25 -2.03
C GLY A 33 -28.03 12.06 -2.57
N THR A 34 -27.24 11.41 -1.72
CA THR A 34 -26.37 10.30 -2.11
C THR A 34 -26.33 9.22 -1.04
N HIS A 35 -26.25 7.96 -1.47
CA HIS A 35 -25.97 6.82 -0.61
C HIS A 35 -24.46 6.52 -0.55
N ALA A 36 -23.65 7.25 -1.33
CA ALA A 36 -22.22 7.05 -1.38
C ALA A 36 -21.58 7.35 -0.02
N ARG A 37 -20.51 6.64 0.31
CA ARG A 37 -19.72 6.99 1.49
C ARG A 37 -19.09 8.36 1.30
N LYS A 38 -18.98 9.11 2.41
CA LYS A 38 -18.23 10.36 2.43
C LYS A 38 -16.77 10.12 2.08
N THR A 39 -16.21 10.94 1.21
CA THR A 39 -14.77 10.94 0.96
C THR A 39 -14.04 11.15 2.28
N GLY A 40 -13.13 10.22 2.61
CA GLY A 40 -12.39 10.25 3.87
C GLY A 40 -13.03 9.51 5.05
N SER A 41 -14.18 8.85 4.88
CA SER A 41 -14.81 8.02 5.94
C SER A 41 -14.11 6.65 6.17
N GLY A 42 -12.86 6.52 5.73
CA GLY A 42 -12.07 5.30 5.82
C GLY A 42 -10.87 5.48 6.74
N ALA A 43 -10.04 4.45 6.84
CA ALA A 43 -8.78 4.55 7.57
C ALA A 43 -7.92 5.71 7.03
N ILE A 44 -7.26 6.42 7.95
CA ILE A 44 -6.31 7.48 7.58
C ILE A 44 -5.23 6.89 6.68
N ARG A 45 -4.98 7.55 5.54
CA ARG A 45 -3.95 7.11 4.60
C ARG A 45 -2.58 7.23 5.27
N LYS A 46 -1.77 6.16 5.15
CA LYS A 46 -0.38 6.14 5.62
C LYS A 46 0.56 6.88 4.68
N THR A 47 0.18 7.03 3.41
CA THR A 47 0.96 7.74 2.40
C THR A 47 0.32 9.06 2.01
N THR A 48 1.16 10.06 1.77
CA THR A 48 0.71 11.35 1.23
C THR A 48 0.59 11.29 -0.29
N ARG A 49 -0.20 12.21 -0.88
CA ARG A 49 -0.28 12.34 -2.36
C ARG A 49 1.07 12.63 -3.01
N ARG A 50 2.05 13.17 -2.27
CA ARG A 50 3.40 13.44 -2.77
C ARG A 50 4.20 12.14 -2.88
N GLU A 51 4.09 11.28 -1.88
CA GLU A 51 4.73 9.95 -1.86
C GLU A 51 4.14 9.03 -2.94
N ASP A 52 2.81 8.99 -3.08
CA ASP A 52 2.14 8.20 -4.11
C ASP A 52 2.63 8.59 -5.52
N ARG A 53 2.73 9.89 -5.78
CA ARG A 53 3.30 10.42 -7.04
C ARG A 53 4.77 10.07 -7.22
N ARG A 54 5.54 9.94 -6.14
CA ARG A 54 6.96 9.55 -6.22
C ARG A 54 7.08 8.06 -6.57
N ILE A 55 6.26 7.21 -5.95
CA ILE A 55 6.17 5.77 -6.25
C ILE A 55 5.85 5.55 -7.74
N VAL A 56 4.80 6.21 -8.24
CA VAL A 56 4.39 6.06 -9.64
C VAL A 56 5.45 6.62 -10.59
N ARG A 57 6.02 7.80 -10.29
CA ARG A 57 7.07 8.39 -11.13
C ARG A 57 8.30 7.51 -11.25
N GLN A 58 8.78 6.89 -10.17
CA GLN A 58 9.94 6.00 -10.25
C GLN A 58 9.68 4.80 -11.16
N ALA A 59 8.50 4.17 -11.06
CA ALA A 59 8.15 3.03 -11.90
C ALA A 59 7.89 3.41 -13.37
N LEU A 60 7.52 4.66 -13.64
CA LEU A 60 7.39 5.20 -15.01
C LEU A 60 8.74 5.52 -15.63
N VAL A 61 9.64 6.14 -14.86
CA VAL A 61 10.99 6.52 -15.33
C VAL A 61 11.85 5.29 -15.58
N ASP A 62 11.82 4.33 -14.66
CA ASP A 62 12.54 3.07 -14.81
C ASP A 62 11.65 1.88 -14.38
N PRO A 63 11.06 1.17 -15.36
CA PRO A 63 10.24 -0.02 -15.10
C PRO A 63 11.00 -1.19 -14.46
N THR A 64 12.33 -1.12 -14.33
CA THR A 64 13.15 -2.18 -13.71
C THR A 64 13.32 -2.00 -12.20
N VAL A 65 12.97 -0.84 -11.66
CA VAL A 65 13.13 -0.54 -10.23
C VAL A 65 12.31 -1.52 -9.38
N THR A 66 12.98 -2.10 -8.38
CA THR A 66 12.34 -3.02 -7.44
C THR A 66 11.57 -2.28 -6.35
N ARG A 67 10.57 -2.94 -5.76
CA ARG A 67 9.79 -2.39 -4.63
C ARG A 67 10.66 -1.98 -3.44
N SER A 68 11.75 -2.69 -3.17
CA SER A 68 12.71 -2.33 -2.11
C SER A 68 13.40 -1.00 -2.40
N THR A 69 13.81 -0.76 -3.65
CA THR A 69 14.44 0.49 -4.07
C THR A 69 13.45 1.66 -4.00
N ILE A 70 12.21 1.45 -4.48
CA ILE A 70 11.14 2.46 -4.36
C ILE A 70 10.89 2.80 -2.88
N ARG A 71 10.81 1.78 -2.01
CA ARG A 71 10.61 1.98 -0.58
C ARG A 71 11.73 2.79 0.06
N ALA A 72 12.98 2.48 -0.27
CA ALA A 72 14.14 3.19 0.25
C ALA A 72 14.13 4.67 -0.16
N ASP A 73 13.73 4.96 -1.40
CA ASP A 73 13.67 6.32 -1.92
C ASP A 73 12.56 7.16 -1.26
N VAL A 74 11.35 6.60 -1.13
CA VAL A 74 10.19 7.32 -0.56
C VAL A 74 10.43 7.78 0.89
N GLY A 75 11.26 7.07 1.65
CA GLY A 75 11.68 7.47 3.00
C GLY A 75 10.63 7.27 4.09
N VAL A 76 9.51 6.64 3.78
CA VAL A 76 8.44 6.30 4.73
C VAL A 76 8.41 4.78 4.91
N ALA A 77 8.11 4.34 6.14
CA ALA A 77 7.93 2.93 6.47
C ALA A 77 6.65 2.36 5.81
N ILE A 78 6.71 2.13 4.51
CA ILE A 78 5.63 1.55 3.72
C ILE A 78 5.81 0.05 3.58
N VAL A 79 4.72 -0.69 3.82
CA VAL A 79 4.68 -2.14 3.56
C VAL A 79 4.75 -2.35 2.04
N PRO A 80 5.52 -3.33 1.52
CA PRO A 80 5.65 -3.57 0.08
C PRO A 80 4.33 -3.73 -0.68
N GLN A 81 3.28 -4.21 0.00
CA GLN A 81 1.94 -4.33 -0.58
C GLN A 81 1.36 -2.97 -0.98
N THR A 82 1.64 -1.91 -0.21
CA THR A 82 1.20 -0.54 -0.49
C THR A 82 1.74 -0.06 -1.84
N ILE A 83 3.03 -0.32 -2.10
CA ILE A 83 3.66 -0.02 -3.40
C ILE A 83 2.98 -0.82 -4.51
N SER A 84 2.74 -2.12 -4.32
CA SER A 84 2.05 -2.94 -5.31
C SER A 84 0.65 -2.38 -5.64
N THR A 85 -0.10 -1.95 -4.62
CA THR A 85 -1.44 -1.37 -4.80
C THR A 85 -1.36 -0.08 -5.61
N HIS A 86 -0.47 0.86 -5.28
CA HIS A 86 -0.34 2.11 -6.04
C HIS A 86 0.11 1.90 -7.48
N LEU A 87 0.99 0.93 -7.71
CA LEU A 87 1.38 0.57 -9.07
C LEU A 87 0.20 -0.05 -9.83
N ALA A 88 -0.57 -0.94 -9.20
CA ALA A 88 -1.76 -1.52 -9.82
C ALA A 88 -2.83 -0.47 -10.14
N GLU A 89 -3.08 0.49 -9.24
CA GLU A 89 -3.96 1.64 -9.47
C GLU A 89 -3.53 2.48 -10.69
N ALA A 90 -2.21 2.53 -10.95
CA ALA A 90 -1.62 3.21 -12.09
C ALA A 90 -1.44 2.31 -13.34
N ASN A 91 -1.95 1.08 -13.33
CA ASN A 91 -1.73 0.06 -14.39
C ASN A 91 -0.26 -0.31 -14.63
N LEU A 92 0.58 -0.18 -13.61
CA LEU A 92 2.00 -0.54 -13.60
C LEU A 92 2.24 -1.81 -12.79
N LYS A 93 3.31 -2.54 -13.13
CA LYS A 93 3.78 -3.69 -12.35
C LYS A 93 5.24 -3.47 -11.99
N SER A 94 5.57 -3.54 -10.70
CA SER A 94 6.98 -3.63 -10.29
C SER A 94 7.55 -4.96 -10.75
N LYS A 95 8.73 -4.97 -11.38
CA LYS A 95 9.44 -6.22 -11.63
C LYS A 95 9.79 -6.91 -10.31
N ARG A 96 9.68 -8.23 -10.30
CA ARG A 96 10.29 -9.06 -9.25
C ARG A 96 11.68 -9.42 -9.76
N PRO A 97 12.77 -9.18 -9.01
CA PRO A 97 14.06 -9.70 -9.40
C PRO A 97 13.90 -11.20 -9.54
N PHE A 98 14.18 -11.71 -10.75
CA PHE A 98 14.31 -13.14 -10.96
C PHE A 98 15.44 -13.58 -10.06
N ARG A 99 15.17 -14.48 -9.10
CA ARG A 99 16.25 -15.08 -8.31
C ARG A 99 17.06 -15.91 -9.29
N ALA A 100 18.20 -15.37 -9.73
CA ALA A 100 19.14 -16.13 -10.54
C ALA A 100 19.52 -17.37 -9.70
N LEU A 101 19.14 -18.55 -10.20
CA LEU A 101 19.63 -19.80 -9.63
C LEU A 101 21.15 -19.80 -9.85
N PRO A 102 21.97 -19.99 -8.82
CA PRO A 102 23.39 -20.18 -9.03
C PRO A 102 23.55 -21.44 -9.89
N LEU A 103 24.03 -21.28 -11.12
CA LEU A 103 24.46 -22.38 -11.95
C LEU A 103 25.80 -22.85 -11.39
N THR A 104 25.75 -23.66 -10.33
CA THR A 104 26.95 -24.30 -9.79
C THR A 104 27.40 -25.37 -10.79
N SER A 105 28.43 -25.10 -11.57
CA SER A 105 29.30 -26.17 -12.05
C SER A 105 30.06 -26.68 -10.83
N ALA A 106 29.66 -27.82 -10.31
CA ALA A 106 30.36 -28.48 -9.23
C ALA A 106 31.75 -28.92 -9.72
N THR A 107 32.78 -28.20 -9.33
CA THR A 107 34.09 -28.77 -9.02
C THR A 107 34.73 -27.97 -7.89
N ALA A 108 34.95 -28.67 -6.79
CA ALA A 108 35.64 -28.18 -5.62
C ALA A 108 37.08 -27.79 -5.96
N SER A 109 37.54 -26.65 -5.45
CA SER A 109 38.89 -26.56 -4.90
C SER A 109 38.94 -25.45 -3.85
N THR A 110 39.07 -25.92 -2.62
CA THR A 110 39.57 -25.27 -1.42
C THR A 110 40.55 -24.13 -1.68
N VAL A 111 40.19 -22.91 -1.26
CA VAL A 111 41.08 -22.01 -0.48
C VAL A 111 40.21 -21.13 0.42
N VAL A 112 40.41 -21.25 1.74
CA VAL A 112 40.05 -20.29 2.79
C VAL A 112 41.28 -20.26 3.71
N PRO A 113 41.63 -19.21 4.48
CA PRO A 113 41.02 -17.87 4.63
C PRO A 113 42.02 -16.70 4.49
N SER A 114 41.53 -15.46 4.38
CA SER A 114 42.22 -14.35 5.06
C SER A 114 41.27 -13.22 5.47
N GLN A 115 41.13 -13.10 6.79
CA GLN A 115 41.12 -11.87 7.59
C GLN A 115 40.05 -10.82 7.29
N ILE A 116 39.04 -10.84 8.18
CA ILE A 116 38.22 -9.71 8.58
C ILE A 116 39.13 -8.53 8.94
N ASN A 117 38.96 -7.36 8.32
CA ASN A 117 39.20 -6.10 9.01
C ASN A 117 38.16 -5.05 8.58
N VAL A 118 37.09 -4.94 9.37
CA VAL A 118 36.18 -3.80 9.33
C VAL A 118 36.72 -2.80 10.35
N GLU A 119 37.55 -1.88 9.89
CA GLU A 119 37.96 -0.71 10.67
C GLU A 119 36.78 0.26 10.78
N CYS A 120 35.85 -0.03 11.71
CA CYS A 120 34.85 0.92 12.17
C CYS A 120 35.50 1.83 13.22
N HIS A 121 36.22 2.86 12.78
CA HIS A 121 36.69 3.91 13.67
C HIS A 121 35.51 4.77 14.13
N ARG A 122 34.92 4.36 15.25
CA ARG A 122 34.04 5.17 16.09
C ARG A 122 34.93 6.12 16.88
N LEU A 123 34.88 7.43 16.61
CA LEU A 123 35.27 8.44 17.60
C LEU A 123 34.18 9.51 17.72
N ALA A 124 33.40 9.34 18.78
CA ALA A 124 32.75 10.45 19.45
C ALA A 124 33.82 11.25 20.21
N LYS A 125 33.83 12.56 20.00
CA LYS A 125 34.28 13.62 20.92
C LYS A 125 33.30 14.78 20.65
N GLY A 126 32.46 15.25 21.57
CA GLY A 126 32.73 15.58 22.96
C GLY A 126 33.07 17.08 23.04
N CYS A 127 32.10 17.87 23.52
CA CYS A 127 32.09 19.27 23.95
C CYS A 127 33.36 20.14 23.82
N VAL A 128 33.16 21.37 23.32
CA VAL A 128 33.38 22.62 24.08
C VAL A 128 32.18 23.54 23.83
#